data_AF-A0A9E5DG70-F1
#
_entry.id   AF-A0A9E5DG70-F1
#
_cell.length_a   1.000
_cell.length_b   1.000
_cell.length_c   1.000
_cell.angle_alpha   90.00
_cell.angle_beta   90.00
_cell.angle_gamma   90.00
#
_symmetry.space_group_name_H-M   'P 1'
#
loop_
_entity.id
_entity.type
_entity.pdbx_description
1 polymer ?
#
loop_
_entity_poly.entity_id
_entity_poly.type
_entity_poly.pdbx_seq_one_letter_code
_entity_poly.pdbx_strand_id
1 'polypeptide(L)'
;MFGHLLDVISYQILNELSKGRKTIDELKSSITAYGVVFDYAISYLLTYGLAKRVTEGGKEYLELTDLGKSVLNWMAAPMMPPHWHGRRHGWYWW
;
A
#
# COMPACT_ATOMS: atom_id res chain seq x y z
N MET A 1 -20.98 5.05 1.30
CA MET A 1 -20.38 4.74 2.62
C MET A 1 -19.34 3.62 2.54
N PHE A 2 -19.60 2.49 1.86
CA PHE A 2 -18.62 1.39 1.71
C PHE A 2 -17.34 1.76 0.94
N GLY A 3 -17.45 2.57 -0.13
CA GLY A 3 -16.28 2.98 -0.93
C GLY A 3 -15.20 3.71 -0.12
N HIS A 4 -15.59 4.67 0.71
CA HIS A 4 -14.64 5.40 1.58
C HIS A 4 -13.93 4.49 2.57
N LEU A 5 -14.62 3.48 3.10
CA LEU A 5 -14.03 2.55 4.06
C LEU A 5 -12.99 1.65 3.38
N LEU A 6 -13.27 1.24 2.13
CA LEU A 6 -12.33 0.51 1.28
C LEU A 6 -11.12 1.37 0.90
N ASP A 7 -11.30 2.64 0.57
CA ASP A 7 -10.21 3.56 0.23
C ASP A 7 -9.26 3.75 1.41
N VAL A 8 -9.79 3.94 2.62
CA VAL A 8 -9.00 4.09 3.85
C VAL A 8 -8.20 2.81 4.15
N ILE A 9 -8.84 1.64 4.06
CA ILE A 9 -8.15 0.37 4.30
C ILE A 9 -7.10 0.10 3.23
N SER A 10 -7.42 0.34 1.96
CA SER A 10 -6.48 0.15 0.85
C SER A 10 -5.27 1.07 0.99
N TYR A 11 -5.49 2.32 1.38
CA TYR A 11 -4.41 3.25 1.73
C TYR A 11 -3.56 2.73 2.89
N GLN A 12 -4.17 2.25 3.98
CA GLN A 12 -3.44 1.68 5.11
C GLN A 12 -2.59 0.46 4.71
N ILE A 13 -3.13 -0.45 3.89
CA ILE A 13 -2.39 -1.61 3.38
C ILE A 13 -1.21 -1.15 2.51
N LEU A 14 -1.44 -0.25 1.55
CA LEU A 14 -0.38 0.26 0.68
C LEU A 14 0.70 1.02 1.47
N ASN A 15 0.31 1.80 2.48
CA ASN A 15 1.22 2.51 3.35
C ASN A 15 2.06 1.55 4.21
N GLU A 16 1.48 0.50 4.76
CA GLU A 16 2.23 -0.54 5.49
C GLU A 16 3.20 -1.30 4.58
N LEU A 17 2.76 -1.64 3.35
CA LEU A 17 3.62 -2.27 2.35
C LEU A 17 4.74 -1.36 1.83
N SER A 18 4.55 -0.03 1.90
CA SER A 18 5.60 0.93 1.56
C SER A 18 6.78 0.91 2.52
N LYS A 19 6.57 0.46 3.76
CA LYS A 19 7.61 0.30 4.80
C LYS A 19 8.41 -0.99 4.64
N GLY A 20 7.94 -1.92 3.82
CA GLY A 20 8.57 -3.21 3.57
C GLY A 20 7.58 -4.30 3.22
N ARG A 21 8.09 -5.41 2.69
CA ARG A 21 7.29 -6.61 2.42
C ARG A 21 6.72 -7.18 3.71
N LYS A 22 5.44 -7.55 3.70
CA LYS A 22 4.74 -8.11 4.86
C LYS A 22 3.86 -9.28 4.47
N THR A 23 3.69 -10.21 5.38
CA THR A 23 2.70 -11.29 5.22
C THR A 23 1.29 -10.75 5.43
N ILE A 24 0.28 -11.51 4.96
CA ILE A 24 -1.12 -11.16 5.19
C ILE A 24 -1.44 -11.12 6.69
N ASP A 25 -0.87 -12.02 7.49
CA ASP A 25 -1.10 -12.08 8.93
C ASP A 25 -0.47 -10.88 9.66
N GLU A 26 0.71 -10.44 9.24
CA GLU A 26 1.33 -9.21 9.74
C GLU A 26 0.49 -7.98 9.39
N LEU A 27 -0.06 -7.91 8.18
CA LEU A 27 -0.95 -6.83 7.75
C LEU A 27 -2.25 -6.82 8.57
N LYS A 28 -2.88 -7.99 8.77
CA LYS A 28 -4.07 -8.16 9.62
C LYS A 28 -3.82 -7.70 11.06
N SER A 29 -2.63 -7.95 11.58
CA SER A 29 -2.26 -7.53 12.95
C SER A 29 -2.02 -6.02 13.05
N SER A 30 -1.54 -5.40 11.98
CA SER A 30 -1.21 -3.95 11.96
C SER A 30 -2.40 -3.05 11.64
N ILE A 31 -3.43 -3.56 10.95
CA ILE A 31 -4.53 -2.77 10.43
C ILE A 31 -5.80 -3.11 11.20
N THR A 32 -6.51 -2.09 11.70
CA THR A 32 -7.76 -2.24 12.44
C THR A 32 -8.95 -2.52 11.50
N ALA A 33 -8.78 -3.40 10.54
CA ALA A 33 -9.79 -3.80 9.57
C ALA A 33 -9.96 -5.32 9.61
N TYR A 34 -11.12 -5.76 10.08
CA TYR A 34 -11.41 -7.18 10.30
C TYR A 34 -12.50 -7.68 9.34
N GLY A 35 -12.30 -8.89 8.82
CA GLY A 35 -13.29 -9.61 8.00
C GLY A 35 -13.27 -9.28 6.51
N VAL A 36 -14.44 -9.38 5.88
CA VAL A 36 -14.62 -9.38 4.40
C VAL A 36 -14.03 -8.15 3.72
N VAL A 37 -14.04 -6.98 4.37
CA VAL A 37 -13.53 -5.73 3.76
C VAL A 37 -12.01 -5.77 3.59
N PHE A 38 -11.28 -6.37 4.53
CA PHE A 38 -9.84 -6.52 4.43
C PHE A 38 -9.45 -7.50 3.30
N ASP A 39 -10.11 -8.65 3.24
CA ASP A 39 -9.85 -9.65 2.21
C ASP A 39 -10.24 -9.12 0.81
N TYR A 40 -11.30 -8.32 0.72
CA TYR A 40 -11.68 -7.62 -0.50
C TYR A 40 -10.65 -6.56 -0.90
N ALA A 41 -10.13 -5.76 0.04
CA ALA A 41 -9.10 -4.77 -0.23
C ALA A 41 -7.81 -5.43 -0.74
N ILE A 42 -7.34 -6.52 -0.11
CA ILE A 42 -6.19 -7.28 -0.63
C ILE A 42 -6.45 -7.80 -2.04
N SER A 43 -7.63 -8.40 -2.27
CA SER A 43 -7.99 -8.93 -3.58
C SER A 43 -8.03 -7.82 -4.64
N TYR A 44 -8.57 -6.66 -4.31
CA TYR A 44 -8.55 -5.47 -5.13
C TYR A 44 -7.11 -5.04 -5.46
N LEU A 45 -6.26 -4.85 -4.45
CA LEU A 45 -4.87 -4.41 -4.65
C LEU A 45 -4.07 -5.39 -5.53
N LEU A 46 -4.30 -6.69 -5.41
CA LEU A 46 -3.67 -7.71 -6.24
C LEU A 46 -4.21 -7.71 -7.67
N THR A 47 -5.54 -7.63 -7.83
CA THR A 47 -6.21 -7.66 -9.14
C THR A 47 -5.81 -6.46 -9.99
N TYR A 48 -5.68 -5.29 -9.38
CA TYR A 48 -5.25 -4.06 -10.06
C TYR A 48 -3.72 -3.90 -10.14
N GLY A 49 -2.95 -4.89 -9.67
CA GLY A 49 -1.49 -4.89 -9.73
C GLY A 49 -0.82 -3.82 -8.86
N LEU A 50 -1.52 -3.33 -7.83
CA LEU A 50 -1.01 -2.36 -6.85
C LEU A 50 -0.10 -3.03 -5.81
N ALA A 51 -0.37 -4.29 -5.51
CA ALA A 51 0.50 -5.17 -4.75
C ALA A 51 0.74 -6.46 -5.55
N LYS A 52 1.84 -7.16 -5.26
CA LYS A 52 2.12 -8.49 -5.81
C LYS A 52 2.43 -9.47 -4.68
N ARG A 53 2.16 -10.75 -4.93
CA ARG A 53 2.56 -11.86 -4.06
C ARG A 53 3.97 -12.29 -4.41
N VAL A 54 4.81 -12.46 -3.41
CA VAL A 54 6.19 -12.93 -3.54
C VAL A 54 6.39 -14.06 -2.54
N THR A 55 6.82 -15.21 -3.03
CA THR A 55 7.12 -16.37 -2.18
C THR A 55 8.63 -16.45 -1.95
N GLU A 56 9.05 -16.39 -0.70
CA GLU A 56 10.46 -16.50 -0.31
C GLU A 56 10.60 -17.44 0.89
N GLY A 57 11.44 -18.47 0.75
CA GLY A 57 11.67 -19.44 1.84
C GLY A 57 10.41 -20.19 2.29
N GLY A 58 9.44 -20.43 1.39
CA GLY A 58 8.16 -21.08 1.71
C GLY A 58 7.15 -20.19 2.41
N LYS A 59 7.44 -18.89 2.60
CA LYS A 59 6.52 -17.89 3.13
C LYS A 59 6.04 -16.95 2.04
N GLU A 60 4.77 -16.60 2.10
CA GLU A 60 4.14 -15.68 1.15
C GLU A 60 4.11 -14.27 1.72
N TYR A 61 4.69 -13.33 0.97
CA TYR A 61 4.74 -11.92 1.28
C TYR A 61 3.97 -11.12 0.23
N LEU A 62 3.40 -10.02 0.67
CA LEU A 62 2.90 -8.97 -0.20
C LEU A 62 3.97 -7.89 -0.34
N GLU A 63 4.19 -7.46 -1.57
CA GLU A 63 5.13 -6.40 -1.93
C GLU A 63 4.39 -5.31 -2.71
N LEU A 64 4.69 -4.05 -2.38
CA LEU A 64 4.16 -2.89 -3.07
C LEU A 64 4.79 -2.77 -4.47
N THR A 65 3.95 -2.68 -5.51
CA THR A 65 4.45 -2.46 -6.89
C THR A 65 4.74 -0.99 -7.14
N ASP A 66 5.43 -0.67 -8.24
CA ASP A 66 5.66 0.74 -8.61
C ASP A 66 4.35 1.47 -8.96
N LEU A 67 3.37 0.76 -9.51
CA LEU A 67 2.02 1.29 -9.73
C LEU A 67 1.33 1.57 -8.39
N GLY A 68 1.44 0.65 -7.43
CA GLY A 68 0.97 0.83 -6.05
C GLY A 68 1.59 2.05 -5.35
N LYS A 69 2.90 2.28 -5.53
CA LYS A 69 3.58 3.48 -5.01
C LYS A 69 3.02 4.77 -5.62
N SER A 70 2.77 4.77 -6.93
CA SER A 70 2.21 5.93 -7.62
C SER A 70 0.79 6.24 -7.13
N VAL A 71 -0.03 5.20 -6.97
CA VAL A 71 -1.40 5.35 -6.45
C VAL A 71 -1.39 5.79 -4.99
N LEU A 72 -0.52 5.24 -4.15
CA LEU A 72 -0.34 5.69 -2.77
C LEU A 72 -0.01 7.19 -2.70
N ASN A 73 0.89 7.67 -3.56
CA ASN A 73 1.25 9.08 -3.63
C ASN A 73 0.09 9.95 -4.13
N TRP A 74 -0.69 9.47 -5.11
CA TRP A 74 -1.89 10.16 -5.59
C TRP A 74 -3.00 10.22 -4.54
N MET A 75 -3.22 9.14 -3.78
CA MET A 75 -4.17 9.09 -2.66
C MET A 75 -3.74 9.99 -1.50
N ALA A 76 -2.43 10.23 -1.31
CA ALA A 76 -1.90 11.17 -0.33
C ALA A 76 -2.01 12.65 -0.78
N ALA A 77 -2.23 12.91 -2.07
CA ALA A 77 -2.16 14.25 -2.66
C ALA A 77 -3.22 15.27 -2.19
N PRO A 78 -4.47 14.94 -1.79
CA PRO A 78 -5.42 15.95 -1.34
C PRO A 78 -5.26 16.34 0.14
N MET A 79 -4.31 15.74 0.87
CA MET A 79 -3.96 16.11 2.25
C MET A 79 -2.65 16.92 2.37
N MET A 80 -2.05 17.33 1.25
CA MET A 80 -0.82 18.12 1.24
C MET A 80 -1.10 19.54 0.71
N PRO A 81 -0.65 20.61 1.40
CA PRO A 81 -0.76 21.97 0.89
C PRO A 81 0.09 22.14 -0.38
N PRO A 82 -0.20 23.13 -1.24
CA PRO A 82 0.17 23.16 -2.67
C PRO A 82 1.66 23.35 -3.03
N HIS A 83 2.63 22.78 -2.31
CA HIS A 83 4.06 23.14 -2.46
C HIS A 83 5.06 22.00 -2.69
N TRP A 84 4.65 20.74 -2.86
CA TRP A 84 5.62 19.62 -2.95
C TRP A 84 5.70 18.98 -4.33
N HIS A 85 6.07 19.79 -5.34
CA HIS A 85 6.80 19.28 -6.51
C HIS A 85 8.29 19.24 -6.17
N GLY A 86 8.72 18.19 -5.46
CA GLY A 86 10.10 18.00 -5.05
C GLY A 86 10.63 16.62 -5.42
N ARG A 87 11.09 16.49 -6.68
CA ARG A 87 12.20 15.64 -7.16
C ARG A 87 12.40 14.27 -6.47
N ARG A 88 12.11 13.19 -7.22
CA ARG A 88 13.04 12.05 -7.31
C ARG A 88 14.38 12.54 -7.90
N HIS A 89 15.46 11.77 -7.69
CA HIS A 89 16.89 12.09 -7.86
C HIS A 89 17.46 12.72 -6.60
N GLY A 90 18.27 12.06 -5.79
CA GLY A 90 19.33 11.12 -6.12
C GLY A 90 20.51 11.52 -5.25
N TRP A 91 21.14 10.52 -4.65
CA TRP A 91 22.44 10.51 -3.99
C TRP A 91 23.40 11.60 -4.49
N TYR A 92 24.11 12.29 -3.60
CA TYR A 92 25.59 12.43 -3.55
C TYR A 92 26.00 13.60 -2.63
N TRP A 93 27.05 13.33 -1.87
CA TRP A 93 27.75 14.23 -0.95
C TRP A 93 28.43 15.40 -1.68
N TRP A 94 28.36 16.60 -1.10
CA TRP A 94 29.49 17.49 -0.73
C TRP A 94 28.94 18.77 -0.09
#